data_AF-A0AAD6EA46-F1
#
_entry.id   AF-A0AAD6EA46-F1
#
_cell.length_a   1.000
_cell.length_b   1.000
_cell.length_c   1.000
_cell.angle_alpha   90.00
_cell.angle_beta   90.00
_cell.angle_gamma   90.00
#
_symmetry.space_group_name_H-M   'P 1'
#
loop_
_entity.id
_entity.type
_entity.pdbx_description
1 polymer ?
#
loop_
_entity_poly.entity_id
_entity_poly.type
_entity_poly.pdbx_seq_one_letter_code
_entity_poly.pdbx_strand_id
1 'polypeptide(L)'
;MDGAIKHQTYTIDLVKRRIQQKINQRDFMSYLLVERDASQISDIQLAAHASDFVIAGSETTATCLATVIYYVGRNPRILKALQKEVRSAFGSYKEINGQFTSSLKYLHALYYRYDLKLMDDEVEWHRDVAMHLLWVKPKLITQVLPRAK
;
A
#
# COMPACT_ATOMS: atom_id res chain seq x y z
N MET A 1 -0.20 0.04 -28.15
CA MET A 1 -0.94 1.30 -27.97
C MET A 1 -2.32 1.08 -27.34
N ASP A 2 -3.08 0.05 -27.74
CA ASP A 2 -4.44 -0.23 -27.22
C ASP A 2 -4.56 -0.46 -25.70
N GLY A 3 -3.58 -1.11 -25.07
CA GLY A 3 -3.64 -1.43 -23.63
C GLY A 3 -3.66 -0.18 -22.74
N ALA A 4 -2.85 0.82 -23.05
CA ALA A 4 -2.77 2.07 -22.29
C ALA A 4 -4.06 2.90 -22.44
N ILE A 5 -4.60 2.99 -23.66
CA ILE A 5 -5.86 3.69 -23.95
C ILE A 5 -7.03 3.01 -23.24
N LYS A 6 -7.05 1.66 -23.25
CA LYS A 6 -8.08 0.87 -22.55
C LYS A 6 -8.00 1.06 -21.03
N HIS A 7 -6.81 1.05 -20.45
CA HIS A 7 -6.59 1.31 -19.03
C HIS A 7 -7.06 2.72 -18.65
N GLN A 8 -6.64 3.73 -19.41
CA GLN A 8 -7.01 5.12 -19.16
C GLN A 8 -8.53 5.33 -19.22
N THR A 9 -9.18 4.81 -20.27
CA THR A 9 -10.65 4.88 -20.42
C THR A 9 -11.35 4.21 -19.24
N TYR A 10 -10.89 3.01 -18.87
CA TYR A 10 -11.47 2.25 -17.76
C TYR A 10 -11.34 2.97 -16.41
N THR A 11 -10.17 3.54 -16.11
CA THR A 11 -9.93 4.31 -14.89
C THR A 11 -10.85 5.54 -14.83
N ILE A 12 -10.99 6.28 -15.93
CA ILE A 12 -11.89 7.44 -16.00
C ILE A 12 -13.34 7.01 -15.72
N ASP A 13 -13.79 5.90 -16.31
CA ASP A 13 -15.14 5.39 -16.09
C ASP A 13 -15.38 4.97 -14.63
N LEU A 14 -14.41 4.34 -13.98
CA LEU A 14 -14.49 3.99 -12.56
C LEU A 14 -14.59 5.22 -11.66
N VAL A 15 -13.79 6.25 -11.93
CA VAL A 15 -13.82 7.51 -11.16
C VAL A 15 -15.14 8.23 -11.36
N LYS A 16 -15.65 8.32 -12.59
CA LYS A 16 -16.98 8.89 -12.87
C LYS A 16 -18.09 8.16 -12.11
N ARG A 17 -18.07 6.82 -12.11
CA ARG A 17 -19.01 6.01 -11.31
C ARG A 17 -18.87 6.31 -9.82
N ARG A 18 -17.63 6.46 -9.33
CA ARG A 18 -17.37 6.76 -7.91
C ARG A 18 -17.91 8.13 -7.51
N ILE A 19 -17.76 9.16 -8.35
CA ILE A 19 -18.29 10.51 -8.12
C ILE A 19 -19.82 10.50 -8.03
N GLN A 20 -20.49 9.70 -8.86
CA GLN A 20 -21.96 9.64 -8.92
C GLN A 20 -22.59 8.76 -7.84
N GLN A 21 -21.81 7.92 -7.16
CA GLN A 21 -22.30 7.01 -6.14
C GLN A 21 -22.56 7.73 -4.81
N LYS A 22 -23.67 7.37 -4.15
CA LYS A 22 -23.89 7.77 -2.75
C LYS A 22 -22.85 7.13 -1.84
N ILE A 23 -22.21 7.94 -1.00
CA ILE A 23 -21.18 7.48 -0.07
C ILE A 23 -21.84 6.70 1.07
N ASN A 24 -21.89 5.38 0.94
CA ASN A 24 -22.36 4.48 2.01
C ASN A 24 -21.25 4.14 3.02
N GLN A 25 -19.99 4.16 2.58
CA GLN A 25 -18.82 3.92 3.41
C GLN A 25 -17.73 4.91 3.00
N ARG A 26 -17.17 5.62 3.99
CA ARG A 26 -16.08 6.57 3.77
C ARG A 26 -14.77 5.80 3.53
N ASP A 27 -14.14 6.11 2.42
CA ASP A 27 -12.79 5.68 2.04
C ASP A 27 -11.94 6.91 1.67
N PHE A 28 -10.71 6.68 1.24
CA PHE A 28 -9.80 7.74 0.81
C PHE A 28 -10.42 8.68 -0.24
N MET A 29 -11.04 8.12 -1.28
CA MET A 29 -11.68 8.91 -2.34
C MET A 29 -12.87 9.71 -1.82
N SER A 30 -13.59 9.21 -0.82
CA SER A 30 -14.70 9.93 -0.19
C SER A 30 -14.23 11.23 0.43
N TYR A 31 -13.10 11.21 1.15
CA TYR A 31 -12.53 12.42 1.74
C TYR A 31 -12.00 13.37 0.67
N LEU A 32 -11.33 12.84 -0.35
CA LEU A 32 -10.81 13.66 -1.45
C LEU A 32 -11.95 14.36 -2.20
N LEU A 33 -13.05 13.66 -2.47
CA LEU A 33 -14.22 14.23 -3.15
C LEU A 33 -14.96 15.29 -2.32
N VAL A 34 -14.97 15.16 -0.99
CA VAL A 34 -15.60 16.15 -0.09
C VAL A 34 -14.79 17.44 -0.04
N GLU A 35 -13.46 17.33 0.03
CA GLU A 35 -12.55 18.48 0.12
C GLU A 35 -12.16 19.07 -1.26
N ARG A 36 -12.59 18.42 -2.35
CA ARG A 36 -12.25 18.83 -3.72
C ARG A 36 -12.94 20.15 -4.07
N ASP A 37 -12.14 21.11 -4.50
CA ASP A 37 -12.62 22.21 -5.35
C ASP A 37 -12.66 21.75 -6.81
N ALA A 38 -13.87 21.56 -7.34
CA ALA A 38 -14.07 21.12 -8.73
C ALA A 38 -13.60 22.16 -9.76
N SER A 39 -13.39 23.42 -9.37
CA SER A 39 -12.82 24.46 -10.24
C SER A 39 -11.30 24.33 -10.39
N GLN A 40 -10.61 23.70 -9.44
CA GLN A 40 -9.15 23.53 -9.43
C GLN A 40 -8.71 22.13 -9.85
N ILE A 41 -9.49 21.11 -9.48
CA ILE A 41 -9.18 19.71 -9.77
C ILE A 41 -10.30 19.15 -10.65
N SER A 42 -9.99 18.84 -11.90
CA SER A 42 -10.92 18.20 -12.84
C SER A 42 -11.12 16.71 -12.55
N ASP A 43 -12.18 16.13 -13.09
CA ASP A 43 -12.44 14.68 -13.00
C ASP A 43 -11.32 13.86 -13.64
N ILE A 44 -10.66 14.40 -14.68
CA ILE A 44 -9.54 13.76 -15.36
C ILE A 44 -8.30 13.73 -14.46
N GLN A 45 -7.99 14.84 -13.79
CA GLN A 45 -6.88 14.88 -12.82
C GLN A 45 -7.14 13.95 -11.64
N LEU A 46 -8.39 13.90 -11.16
CA LEU A 46 -8.78 12.95 -10.12
C LEU A 46 -8.58 11.49 -10.57
N ALA A 47 -8.98 11.17 -11.80
CA ALA A 47 -8.78 9.84 -12.36
C ALA A 47 -7.29 9.49 -12.53
N ALA A 48 -6.46 10.46 -12.94
CA ALA A 48 -5.02 10.28 -13.02
C ALA A 48 -4.41 9.93 -11.64
N HIS A 49 -4.69 10.72 -10.61
CA HIS A 49 -4.20 10.43 -9.26
C HIS A 49 -4.72 9.10 -8.69
N ALA A 50 -5.99 8.76 -8.93
CA ALA A 50 -6.53 7.46 -8.55
C ALA A 50 -5.79 6.30 -9.24
N SER A 51 -5.45 6.45 -10.53
CA SER A 51 -4.62 5.48 -11.25
C SER A 51 -3.24 5.34 -10.64
N ASP A 52 -2.59 6.45 -10.30
CA ASP A 52 -1.25 6.46 -9.71
C ASP A 52 -1.23 5.69 -8.38
N PHE A 53 -2.22 5.92 -7.51
CA PHE A 53 -2.33 5.20 -6.24
C PHE A 53 -2.56 3.70 -6.43
N VAL A 54 -3.39 3.30 -7.40
CA VAL A 54 -3.63 1.89 -7.70
C VAL A 54 -2.35 1.23 -8.18
N ILE A 55 -1.59 1.85 -9.07
CA ILE A 55 -0.33 1.30 -9.58
C ILE A 55 0.69 1.17 -8.43
N ALA A 56 0.93 2.26 -7.70
CA ALA A 56 1.91 2.31 -6.62
C ALA A 56 1.59 1.30 -5.50
N GLY A 57 0.32 1.14 -5.14
CA GLY A 57 -0.12 0.24 -4.07
C GLY A 57 -0.21 -1.23 -4.51
N SER A 58 -0.55 -1.50 -5.78
CA SER A 58 -0.80 -2.86 -6.24
C SER A 58 0.48 -3.66 -6.42
N GLU A 59 1.45 -3.13 -7.17
CA GLU A 59 2.67 -3.88 -7.48
C GLU A 59 3.52 -4.14 -6.23
N THR A 60 3.72 -3.12 -5.40
CA THR A 60 4.49 -3.23 -4.15
C THR A 60 3.90 -4.26 -3.19
N THR A 61 2.57 -4.22 -2.99
CA THR A 61 1.86 -5.17 -2.13
C THR A 61 1.86 -6.58 -2.72
N ALA A 62 1.64 -6.72 -4.03
CA ALA A 62 1.64 -8.02 -4.70
C ALA A 62 3.02 -8.70 -4.60
N THR A 63 4.10 -7.98 -4.87
CA THR A 63 5.47 -8.49 -4.75
C THR A 63 5.79 -8.87 -3.31
N CYS A 64 5.42 -8.04 -2.33
CA CYS A 64 5.59 -8.34 -0.91
C CYS A 64 4.87 -9.63 -0.52
N LEU A 65 3.57 -9.74 -0.83
CA LEU A 65 2.76 -10.92 -0.51
C LEU A 65 3.27 -12.19 -1.20
N ALA A 66 3.63 -12.10 -2.49
CA ALA A 66 4.20 -13.23 -3.22
C ALA A 66 5.50 -13.72 -2.56
N THR A 67 6.37 -12.79 -2.16
CA THR A 67 7.62 -13.09 -1.46
C THR A 67 7.36 -13.75 -0.11
N VAL A 68 6.46 -13.19 0.70
CA VAL A 68 6.07 -13.75 2.01
C VAL A 68 5.51 -15.15 1.84
N ILE A 69 4.56 -15.36 0.93
CA ILE A 69 3.94 -16.67 0.68
C ILE A 69 4.98 -17.69 0.22
N TYR A 70 5.89 -17.31 -0.69
CA TYR A 70 6.97 -18.17 -1.16
C TYR A 70 7.85 -18.67 0.01
N TYR A 71 8.36 -17.76 0.84
CA TYR A 71 9.25 -18.14 1.95
C TYR A 71 8.53 -18.91 3.06
N VAL A 72 7.29 -18.54 3.38
CA VAL A 72 6.47 -19.27 4.35
C VAL A 72 6.18 -20.69 3.85
N GLY A 73 5.81 -20.84 2.56
CA GLY A 73 5.53 -22.14 1.95
C GLY A 73 6.73 -23.09 1.94
N ARG A 74 7.96 -22.56 1.85
CA ARG A 74 9.19 -23.37 1.93
C ARG A 74 9.61 -23.73 3.35
N ASN A 75 8.94 -23.21 4.38
CA ASN A 75 9.27 -23.49 5.77
C ASN A 75 8.06 -24.04 6.53
N PRO A 76 7.85 -25.37 6.54
CA PRO A 76 6.67 -26.00 7.15
C PRO A 76 6.47 -25.65 8.63
N ARG A 77 7.56 -25.38 9.37
CA ARG A 77 7.51 -24.95 10.77
C ARG A 77 6.87 -23.56 10.90
N ILE A 78 7.32 -22.60 10.09
CA ILE A 78 6.77 -21.24 10.08
C ILE A 78 5.32 -21.26 9.60
N LEU A 79 5.01 -21.99 8.53
CA LEU A 79 3.65 -22.12 8.01
C LEU A 79 2.68 -22.66 9.06
N LYS A 80 3.05 -23.73 9.77
CA LYS A 80 2.21 -24.32 10.84
C LYS A 80 1.98 -23.33 11.99
N ALA A 81 3.01 -22.62 12.42
CA ALA A 81 2.91 -21.62 13.49
C ALA A 81 1.99 -20.47 13.09
N LEU A 82 2.15 -19.94 11.87
CA LEU A 82 1.31 -18.87 11.33
C LEU A 82 -0.15 -19.30 11.19
N GLN A 83 -0.39 -20.48 10.62
CA GLN A 83 -1.74 -21.04 10.47
C GLN A 83 -2.41 -21.22 11.83
N LYS A 84 -1.67 -21.71 12.83
CA LYS A 84 -2.19 -21.85 14.19
C LYS A 84 -2.60 -20.50 14.74
N GLU A 85 -1.70 -19.50 14.72
CA GLU A 85 -1.98 -18.15 15.23
C GLU A 85 -3.22 -17.55 14.57
N VAL A 86 -3.26 -17.49 13.23
CA VAL A 86 -4.35 -16.86 12.48
C VAL A 86 -5.69 -17.59 12.67
N ARG A 87 -5.70 -18.93 12.63
CA ARG A 87 -6.94 -19.72 12.71
C ARG A 87 -7.51 -19.80 14.13
N SER A 88 -6.68 -19.61 15.17
CA SER A 88 -7.17 -19.57 16.56
C SER A 88 -7.53 -18.16 17.05
N ALA A 89 -7.18 -17.12 16.29
CA ALA A 89 -7.33 -15.73 16.75
C ALA A 89 -8.76 -15.17 16.63
N PHE A 90 -9.61 -15.74 15.78
CA PHE A 90 -10.93 -15.18 15.46
C PHE A 90 -12.00 -16.27 15.51
N GLY A 91 -13.12 -15.98 16.18
CA GLY A 91 -14.31 -16.84 16.20
C GLY A 91 -15.20 -16.64 14.97
N SER A 92 -15.08 -15.50 14.30
CA SER A 92 -15.89 -15.18 13.11
C SER A 92 -15.19 -14.20 12.17
N TYR A 93 -15.65 -14.14 10.92
CA TYR A 93 -15.13 -13.20 9.92
C TYR A 93 -15.25 -11.73 10.36
N LYS A 94 -16.29 -11.39 11.13
CA LYS A 94 -16.53 -10.01 11.60
C LYS A 94 -15.47 -9.50 12.59
N GLU A 95 -14.76 -10.41 13.24
CA GLU A 95 -13.67 -10.07 14.15
C GLU A 95 -12.36 -9.75 13.40
N ILE A 96 -12.26 -10.06 12.10
CA ILE A 96 -11.08 -9.74 11.31
C ILE A 96 -11.11 -8.26 10.93
N ASN A 97 -10.49 -7.44 11.77
CA ASN A 97 -10.32 -6.01 11.54
C ASN A 97 -8.96 -5.52 12.05
N GLY A 98 -8.58 -4.28 11.70
CA GLY A 98 -7.27 -3.71 12.02
C GLY A 98 -6.91 -3.72 13.51
N GLN A 99 -7.91 -3.65 14.40
CA GLN A 99 -7.66 -3.69 15.84
C GLN A 99 -7.32 -5.11 16.30
N PHE A 100 -8.11 -6.12 15.95
CA PHE A 100 -7.84 -7.49 16.40
C PHE A 100 -6.65 -8.12 15.67
N THR A 101 -6.46 -7.82 14.38
CA THR A 101 -5.29 -8.31 13.64
C THR A 101 -3.98 -7.75 14.19
N SER A 102 -4.01 -6.58 14.86
CA SER A 102 -2.81 -6.00 15.47
C SER A 102 -2.17 -6.88 16.55
N SER A 103 -2.94 -7.82 17.12
CA SER A 103 -2.47 -8.76 18.14
C SER A 103 -1.67 -9.95 17.57
N LEU A 104 -1.68 -10.13 16.24
CA LEU A 104 -1.05 -11.27 15.57
C LEU A 104 0.46 -11.07 15.38
N LYS A 105 1.20 -11.30 16.46
CA LYS A 105 2.65 -11.05 16.53
C LYS A 105 3.43 -11.85 15.48
N TYR A 106 3.06 -13.11 15.25
CA TYR A 106 3.76 -13.97 14.30
C TYR A 106 3.49 -13.57 12.86
N LEU A 107 2.26 -13.20 12.52
CA LEU A 107 1.90 -12.61 11.23
C LEU A 107 2.69 -11.31 10.97
N HIS A 108 2.79 -10.42 11.96
CA HIS A 108 3.52 -9.16 11.83
C HIS A 108 5.02 -9.37 11.60
N ALA A 109 5.61 -10.39 12.23
CA ALA A 109 7.03 -10.71 12.06
C ALA A 109 7.41 -11.15 10.63
N LEU A 110 6.44 -11.43 9.75
CA LEU A 110 6.71 -11.81 8.35
C LEU A 110 7.19 -10.65 7.48
N TYR A 111 6.81 -9.41 7.82
CA TYR A 111 7.13 -8.22 7.02
C TYR A 111 7.72 -7.07 7.84
N TYR A 112 7.49 -7.04 9.17
CA TYR A 112 8.17 -6.11 10.08
C TYR A 112 9.35 -6.79 10.76
N ARG A 113 10.53 -6.71 10.15
CA ARG A 113 11.74 -7.30 10.74
C ARG A 113 12.76 -6.26 11.21
N TYR A 114 12.80 -5.09 10.60
CA TYR A 114 13.82 -4.08 10.89
C TYR A 114 13.28 -2.67 10.69
N ASP A 115 13.72 -1.75 11.55
CA ASP A 115 13.62 -0.31 11.32
C ASP A 115 14.83 0.14 10.50
N LEU A 116 14.65 1.14 9.64
CA LEU A 116 15.74 1.78 8.91
C LEU A 116 16.02 3.13 9.54
N LYS A 117 17.24 3.33 10.02
CA LYS A 117 17.74 4.64 10.43
C LYS A 117 18.60 5.20 9.31
N LEU A 118 18.27 6.41 8.83
CA LEU A 118 19.17 7.13 7.93
C LEU A 118 20.39 7.59 8.74
N MET A 119 21.58 7.33 8.21
CA MET A 119 22.86 7.68 8.85
C MET A 119 23.45 8.97 8.31
N ASP A 120 22.85 9.49 7.24
CA ASP A 120 23.24 10.72 6.58
C ASP A 120 22.22 11.80 6.95
N ASP A 121 22.62 12.73 7.80
CA ASP A 121 21.77 13.81 8.30
C ASP A 121 21.70 14.99 7.32
N GLU A 122 22.45 14.96 6.21
CA GLU A 122 22.52 16.04 5.21
C GLU A 122 21.59 15.83 4.01
N VAL A 123 21.03 14.62 3.85
CA VAL A 123 20.09 14.31 2.76
C VAL A 123 18.84 15.17 2.89
N GLU A 124 18.61 16.02 1.90
CA GLU A 124 17.43 16.84 1.82
C GLU A 124 16.50 16.29 0.72
N TRP A 125 15.46 15.58 1.15
CA TRP A 125 14.66 14.74 0.27
C TRP A 125 14.09 15.46 -0.96
N HIS A 126 13.61 16.69 -0.79
CA HIS A 126 12.97 17.44 -1.87
C HIS A 126 13.96 18.00 -2.89
N ARG A 127 15.20 18.27 -2.46
CA ARG A 127 16.28 18.76 -3.32
C ARG A 127 17.01 17.62 -4.03
N ASP A 128 17.28 16.54 -3.31
CA ASP A 128 18.19 15.49 -3.76
C ASP A 128 17.48 14.36 -4.53
N VAL A 129 16.14 14.30 -4.46
CA VAL A 129 15.32 13.41 -5.30
C VAL A 129 15.13 14.03 -6.68
N ALA A 130 15.56 13.31 -7.72
CA ALA A 130 15.31 13.70 -9.09
C ALA A 130 14.14 12.88 -9.68
N MET A 131 13.04 13.56 -9.99
CA MET A 131 11.87 12.96 -10.65
C MET A 131 11.91 13.30 -12.15
N HIS A 132 12.60 12.45 -12.93
CA HIS A 132 12.58 12.53 -14.39
C HIS A 132 11.53 11.54 -14.93
N LEU A 133 11.98 10.47 -15.61
CA LEU A 133 11.12 9.36 -16.08
C LEU A 133 11.06 8.20 -15.08
N LEU A 134 12.06 8.08 -14.22
CA LEU A 134 12.14 7.14 -13.12
C LEU A 134 12.55 7.88 -11.87
N TRP A 135 12.14 7.35 -10.72
CA TRP A 135 12.48 7.93 -9.43
C TRP A 135 13.95 7.62 -9.10
N VAL A 136 14.83 8.60 -9.30
CA VAL A 136 16.26 8.45 -8.97
C VAL A 136 16.45 8.86 -7.53
N LYS A 137 16.64 7.85 -6.67
CA LYS A 137 16.86 8.05 -5.24
C LYS A 137 18.31 8.50 -4.99
N PRO A 138 18.55 9.52 -4.15
CA PRO A 138 19.90 9.84 -3.70
C PRO A 138 20.49 8.65 -2.94
N LYS A 139 21.82 8.64 -2.78
CA LYS A 139 22.50 7.62 -1.99
C LYS A 139 21.97 7.67 -0.56
N LEU A 140 21.33 6.59 -0.12
CA LEU A 140 20.86 6.47 1.26
C LEU A 140 21.76 5.51 2.02
N ILE A 141 22.57 6.06 2.92
CA ILE A 141 23.32 5.25 3.88
C ILE A 141 22.38 4.96 5.04
N THR A 142 21.91 3.72 5.14
CA THR A 142 20.98 3.29 6.18
C THR A 142 21.59 2.26 7.10
N GLN A 143 21.28 2.38 8.39
CA GLN A 143 21.51 1.35 9.38
C GLN A 143 20.22 0.54 9.58
N VAL A 144 20.34 -0.78 9.46
CA VAL A 144 19.25 -1.72 9.72
C VAL A 144 19.22 -2.03 11.21
N LEU A 145 18.16 -1.61 11.90
CA LEU A 145 17.98 -1.80 13.33
C LEU A 145 16.96 -2.92 13.58
N PRO A 146 17.22 -3.89 14.47
CA PRO A 146 16.18 -4.77 14.95
C PRO A 146 15.09 -3.95 15.62
N ARG A 147 13.84 -4.11 15.18
CA ARG A 147 12.70 -3.42 15.82
C ARG A 147 12.51 -4.00 17.23
N ALA A 148 12.45 -3.14 18.24
CA ALA A 148 12.27 -3.57 19.63
C ALA A 148 10.94 -4.36 19.78
N LYS A 149 10.97 -5.43 20.58
CA LYS A 149 9.82 -6.32 20.81
C LYS A 149 8.72 -5.69 21.65
#